data_AF-A0A932HBL4-F1
#
_entry.id   AF-A0A932HBL4-F1
#
_cell.length_a   1.000
_cell.length_b   1.000
_cell.length_c   1.000
_cell.angle_alpha   90.00
_cell.angle_beta   90.00
_cell.angle_gamma   90.00
#
_symmetry.space_group_name_H-M   'P 1'
#
loop_
_entity.id
_entity.type
_entity.pdbx_description
1 polymer ?
#
loop_
_entity_poly.entity_id
_entity_poly.type
_entity_poly.pdbx_seq_one_letter_code
_entity_poly.pdbx_strand_id
1 'polypeptide(L)' 'ALLLHLFYRQWQLAPRLAAPFETHLARGLLLAIAAGCLFNSLLLDHTEGLLYAWMTGLAYGGLQSSPRATHAKPR' A
#
# COMPACT_ATOMS: atom_id res chain seq x y z
N ALA A 1 17.85 -3.84 -1.42
CA ALA A 1 17.06 -4.01 -2.67
C ALA A 1 15.59 -4.38 -2.43
N LEU A 2 15.28 -5.25 -1.45
CA LEU A 2 13.91 -5.74 -1.20
C LEU A 2 12.89 -4.62 -0.92
N LEU A 3 13.31 -3.55 -0.24
CA LEU A 3 12.44 -2.43 0.13
C LEU A 3 11.94 -1.64 -1.08
N LEU A 4 12.85 -1.34 -2.02
CA LEU A 4 12.53 -0.68 -3.28
C LEU A 4 11.57 -1.52 -4.11
N HIS A 5 11.75 -2.84 -4.11
CA HIS A 5 10.82 -3.76 -4.77
C HIS A 5 9.43 -3.73 -4.12
N LEU A 6 9.36 -3.61 -2.80
CA LEU A 6 8.11 -3.47 -2.06
C LEU A 6 7.37 -2.17 -2.44
N PHE A 7 8.08 -1.04 -2.46
CA PHE A 7 7.53 0.24 -2.91
C PHE A 7 7.05 0.19 -4.36
N TYR A 8 7.82 -0.45 -5.25
CA TYR A 8 7.43 -0.64 -6.63
C TYR A 8 6.13 -1.44 -6.77
N ARG A 9 5.98 -2.53 -6.00
CA ARG A 9 4.76 -3.34 -5.99
C ARG A 9 3.56 -2.57 -5.45
N GLN A 10 3.72 -1.80 -4.39
CA GLN A 10 2.65 -0.95 -3.87
C GLN A 10 2.26 0.13 -4.88
N TRP A 11 3.22 0.77 -5.55
CA TRP A 11 2.93 1.76 -6.59
C TRP A 11 2.11 1.18 -7.76
N GLN A 12 2.41 -0.05 -8.17
CA GLN A 12 1.67 -0.78 -9.21
C GLN A 12 0.26 -1.19 -8.75
N LEU A 13 0.06 -1.40 -7.45
CA LEU A 13 -1.24 -1.75 -6.86
C LEU A 13 -2.08 -0.53 -6.51
N ALA A 14 -1.48 0.64 -6.27
CA ALA A 14 -2.18 1.90 -6.00
C ALA A 14 -3.32 2.21 -7.00
N PRO A 15 -3.14 2.11 -8.33
CA PRO A 15 -4.23 2.37 -9.29
C PRO A 15 -5.34 1.30 -9.30
N ARG A 16 -5.20 0.21 -8.53
CA ARG A 16 -6.25 -0.81 -8.35
C ARG A 16 -7.14 -0.54 -7.13
N LEU A 17 -6.89 0.52 -6.37
CA LEU A 17 -7.77 0.93 -5.27
C LEU A 17 -9.08 1.52 -5.81
N ALA A 18 -10.16 1.28 -5.07
CA ALA A 18 -11.51 1.54 -5.53
C ALA A 18 -11.82 3.04 -5.69
N ALA A 19 -11.24 3.90 -4.85
CA ALA A 19 -11.44 5.35 -4.94
C ALA A 19 -10.18 6.10 -5.44
N PRO A 20 -10.37 7.15 -6.26
CA PRO A 20 -9.27 8.00 -6.72
C PRO A 20 -8.55 8.70 -5.56
N PHE A 21 -9.27 9.06 -4.49
CA PHE A 21 -8.68 9.62 -3.28
C PHE A 21 -7.69 8.66 -2.61
N GLU A 22 -8.06 7.39 -2.46
CA GLU A 22 -7.20 6.36 -1.86
C GLU A 22 -5.94 6.12 -2.70
N THR A 23 -6.07 6.19 -4.02
CA THR A 23 -4.94 6.08 -4.96
C THR A 23 -3.94 7.24 -4.76
N HIS A 24 -4.43 8.47 -4.65
CA HIS A 24 -3.58 9.65 -4.42
C HIS A 24 -2.95 9.61 -3.03
N LEU A 25 -3.69 9.18 -2.01
CA LEU A 25 -3.19 9.01 -0.65
C LEU A 25 -2.05 7.97 -0.60
N ALA A 26 -2.26 6.80 -1.23
CA ALA A 26 -1.27 5.73 -1.27
C ALA A 26 0.01 6.15 -2.02
N ARG A 27 -0.12 6.86 -3.15
CA ARG A 27 1.02 7.41 -3.90
C ARG A 27 1.77 8.49 -3.12
N GLY A 28 1.03 9.39 -2.46
CA GLY A 28 1.60 10.45 -1.63
C GLY A 28 2.40 9.88 -0.46
N LEU A 29 1.86 8.85 0.22
CA LEU A 29 2.56 8.14 1.29
C LEU A 29 3.86 7.50 0.81
N LEU A 30 3.81 6.79 -0.32
CA LEU A 30 4.99 6.15 -0.92
C LEU A 30 6.09 7.16 -1.24
N LEU A 31 5.72 8.30 -1.83
CA LEU A 31 6.67 9.37 -2.16
C LEU A 31 7.26 10.02 -0.90
N ALA A 32 6.44 10.28 0.12
CA ALA A 32 6.89 10.85 1.38
C ALA A 32 7.87 9.91 2.11
N ILE A 33 7.57 8.61 2.17
CA ILE A 33 8.45 7.61 2.78
C ILE A 33 9.72 7.41 1.96
N ALA A 34 9.64 7.38 0.63
CA ALA A 34 10.80 7.23 -0.24
C ALA A 34 11.73 8.45 -0.17
N ALA A 35 11.18 9.67 -0.16
CA ALA A 35 11.95 10.89 0.06
C ALA A 35 12.57 10.88 1.47
N GLY A 36 11.78 10.50 2.49
CA GLY A 36 12.25 10.31 3.85
C GLY A 36 13.44 9.36 3.97
N CYS A 37 13.39 8.20 3.30
CA CYS A 37 14.48 7.23 3.24
C CYS A 37 15.73 7.73 2.49
N LEU A 38 15.60 8.76 1.65
CA LEU A 38 16.71 9.35 0.91
C LEU A 38 17.46 10.41 1.74
N PHE A 39 16.74 11.17 2.57
CA PHE A 39 17.30 12.19 3.45
C PHE A 39 17.65 11.67 4.85
N ASN A 40 17.00 10.60 5.31
CA ASN A 40 17.22 9.98 6.61
C ASN A 40 17.08 8.45 6.51
N SER A 41 17.55 7.71 7.51
CA SER A 41 17.19 6.30 7.72
C SER A 41 15.76 6.18 8.29
N LEU A 42 14.80 6.85 7.64
CA LEU A 42 13.42 7.02 8.11
C LEU A 42 12.74 5.68 8.39
N LEU A 43 13.06 4.64 7.64
CA LEU A 43 12.51 3.31 7.87
C LEU A 43 13.16 2.54 9.04
N LEU A 44 14.39 2.93 9.41
CA LEU A 44 15.10 2.41 10.57
C LEU A 44 14.62 3.09 11.86
N ASP A 45 14.07 4.31 11.72
CA ASP A 45 13.40 5.03 12.78
C ASP A 45 12.06 4.34 13.12
N HIS A 46 11.95 3.91 14.38
CA HIS A 46 10.92 2.98 14.82
C HIS A 46 9.50 3.56 14.63
N THR A 47 9.35 4.86 14.88
CA THR A 47 8.08 5.59 14.79
C THR A 47 7.59 5.72 13.34
N GLU A 48 8.51 6.00 12.43
CA GLU A 48 8.23 6.26 11.02
C GLU A 48 7.97 4.95 10.27
N GLY A 49 8.67 3.87 10.65
CA GLY A 49 8.35 2.50 10.21
C GLY A 49 6.96 2.03 10.64
N LEU A 50 6.54 2.35 11.88
CA LEU A 50 5.21 2.00 12.38
C LEU A 50 4.10 2.74 11.64
N LEU A 51 4.30 4.04 11.39
CA LEU A 51 3.39 4.87 10.61
C LEU A 51 3.20 4.30 9.20
N TYR A 52 4.30 3.94 8.54
CA TYR A 52 4.26 3.32 7.21
C TYR A 52 3.49 1.99 7.20
N ALA A 53 3.74 1.11 8.17
CA ALA A 53 3.04 -0.17 8.27
C ALA A 53 1.54 0.02 8.49
N TRP A 54 1.15 0.92 9.39
CA TRP A 54 -0.24 1.22 9.71
C TRP A 54 -0.98 1.81 8.51
N MET A 55 -0.40 2.83 7.86
CA MET A 55 -1.01 3.45 6.69
C MET A 55 -1.09 2.51 5.48
N THR A 56 -0.09 1.63 5.30
CA THR A 56 -0.15 0.56 4.29
C THR A 56 -1.32 -0.38 4.59
N GLY A 57 -1.49 -0.81 5.84
CA GLY A 57 -2.62 -1.65 6.24
C GLY A 57 -3.97 -0.95 6.04
N LEU A 58 -4.06 0.34 6.33
CA LEU A 58 -5.28 1.13 6.12
C LEU A 58 -5.62 1.29 4.63
N ALA A 59 -4.61 1.60 3.79
CA ALA A 59 -4.81 1.84 2.36
C ALA A 59 -5.07 0.55 1.57
N TYR A 60 -4.39 -0.56 1.91
CA TYR A 60 -4.48 -1.81 1.17
C TYR A 60 -5.36 -2.87 1.84
N GLY A 61 -5.82 -2.67 3.09
CA GLY A 61 -6.68 -3.61 3.81
C GLY A 61 -8.07 -3.77 3.22
N GLY A 62 -8.55 -2.75 2.50
CA GLY A 62 -9.83 -2.76 1.77
C GLY A 62 -9.76 -3.38 0.37
N LEU A 63 -8.60 -3.88 -0.08
CA LEU A 63 -8.50 -4.59 -1.35
C LEU A 63 -9.37 -5.85 -1.26
N GLN A 64 -10.51 -5.78 -1.93
CA GLN A 64 -11.46 -6.86 -2.05
C GLN A 64 -10.71 -8.07 -2.61
N SER A 65 -10.39 -9.02 -1.74
CA SER A 65 -9.91 -10.32 -2.14
C SER A 65 -11.07 -10.94 -2.88
N SER A 66 -11.00 -10.97 -4.22
CA SER A 66 -12.06 -11.48 -5.10
C SER A 66 -12.77 -12.63 -4.40
N PRO A 67 -14.04 -12.46 -4.00
CA PRO A 67 -14.81 -13.58 -3.48
C PRO A 67 -14.78 -14.63 -4.58
N ARG A 68 -14.10 -15.74 -4.32
CA ARG A 68 -14.13 -16.90 -5.21
C ARG A 68 -15.60 -17.16 -5.47
N ALA A 69 -16.01 -17.00 -6.73
CA ALA A 69 -17.35 -17.24 -7.20
C ALA A 69 -17.66 -18.74 -7.06
N THR A 70 -18.02 -19.15 -5.85
CA THR A 70 -18.63 -20.44 -5.56
C THR A 70 -20.07 -20.17 -5.15
N HIS A 71 -20.84 -19.69 -6.11
CA HIS A 71 -22.29 -19.78 -6.06
C HIS A 71 -22.79 -20.49 -7.32
N ALA A 72 -22.39 -21.75 -7.48
CA ALA A 72 -23.08 -22.67 -8.39
C ALA A 72 -24.32 -23.19 -7.66
N LYS A 73 -25.49 -22.61 -7.98
CA LYS A 73 -26.79 -23.24 -7.71
C LYS A 73 -27.57 -23.32 -9.02
N PRO A 74 -27.56 -24.46 -9.73
CA PRO A 74 -28.61 -24.79 -10.67
C PRO A 74 -29.84 -25.31 -9.90
N ARG A 75 -31.01 -24.97 -10.44
CA ARG A 75 -32.34 -25.22 -9.90
C ARG A 75 -32.70 -26.69 -9.82
#